data_AF-A0A835GLQ8-F1
#
_entry.id   AF-A0A835GLQ8-F1
#
_cell.length_a   1.000
_cell.length_b   1.000
_cell.length_c   1.000
_cell.angle_alpha   90.00
_cell.angle_beta   90.00
_cell.angle_gamma   90.00
#
_symmetry.space_group_name_H-M   'P 1'
#
loop_
_entity.id
_entity.type
_entity.pdbx_description
1 polymer ?
#
loop_
_entity_poly.entity_id
_entity_poly.type
_entity_poly.pdbx_seq_one_letter_code
_entity_poly.pdbx_strand_id
1 'polypeptide(L)' 'MSPSQRQCISSCPVTAEYNPVCGSDGVTYTNPGRLTCAQMCGVSVNLQRSSPCPTPPPTVDGVPQTQTN' A
#
# COMPACT_ATOMS: atom_id res chain seq x y z
N MET A 1 -4.12 10.97 -4.15
CA MET A 1 -3.37 11.59 -3.03
C MET A 1 -2.96 13.02 -3.37
N SER A 2 -3.19 13.97 -2.46
CA SER A 2 -2.73 15.36 -2.57
C SER A 2 -1.24 15.52 -2.22
N PRO A 3 -0.61 16.67 -2.56
CA PRO A 3 0.76 16.96 -2.15
C PRO A 3 0.94 16.98 -0.62
N SER A 4 -0.01 17.55 0.11
CA SER A 4 0.03 17.62 1.58
C SER A 4 -0.02 16.24 2.23
N GLN A 5 -0.85 15.33 1.70
CA GLN A 5 -0.90 13.93 2.16
C GLN A 5 0.45 13.24 1.96
N ARG A 6 1.10 13.43 0.80
CA ARG A 6 2.43 12.85 0.53
C ARG A 6 3.49 13.33 1.51
N GLN A 7 3.53 14.63 1.78
CA GLN A 7 4.51 15.22 2.70
C GLN A 7 4.28 14.78 4.15
N CYS A 8 3.02 14.64 4.56
CA CYS A 8 2.68 14.06 5.86
C CYS A 8 3.17 12.61 5.95
N ILE A 9 2.88 11.78 4.94
CA ILE A 9 3.30 10.37 4.94
C ILE A 9 4.82 10.21 4.97
N SER A 10 5.56 11.06 4.26
CA SER A 10 7.03 11.02 4.28
C SER A 10 7.62 11.39 5.65
N SER A 11 6.87 12.15 6.47
CA SER A 11 7.33 12.63 7.77
C SER A 11 6.89 11.74 8.93
N CYS A 12 6.12 10.69 8.68
CA CYS A 12 5.63 9.81 9.73
C CYS A 12 6.76 9.02 10.41
N PRO A 13 6.78 8.97 11.76
CA PRO A 13 7.69 8.13 12.50
C PRO A 13 7.23 6.67 12.42
N VAL A 14 7.73 5.94 11.44
CA VAL A 14 7.49 4.50 11.26
C VAL A 14 8.79 3.74 11.26
N THR A 15 8.74 2.46 11.63
CA THR A 15 9.91 1.58 11.52
C THR A 15 10.24 1.29 10.04
N ALA A 16 11.50 0.95 9.78
CA ALA A 16 11.96 0.50 8.47
C ALA A 16 11.67 -1.00 8.21
N GLU A 17 10.99 -1.68 9.14
CA GLU A 17 10.61 -3.07 9.02
C GLU A 17 9.76 -3.31 7.77
N TYR A 18 10.00 -4.43 7.09
CA TYR A 18 9.22 -4.86 5.96
C TYR A 18 8.21 -5.94 6.38
N ASN A 19 6.95 -5.54 6.49
CA ASN A 19 5.81 -6.41 6.82
C ASN A 19 4.59 -5.97 6.00
N PRO A 20 4.59 -6.24 4.69
CA PRO A 20 3.72 -5.56 3.75
C PRO A 20 2.23 -5.89 3.96
N VAL A 21 1.39 -4.87 3.81
CA VAL A 21 -0.07 -4.98 3.91
C VAL A 21 -0.76 -4.34 2.72
N CYS A 22 -1.94 -4.84 2.38
CA CYS A 22 -2.77 -4.32 1.31
C CYS A 22 -3.81 -3.36 1.89
N GLY A 23 -3.82 -2.13 1.39
CA GLY A 23 -4.87 -1.16 1.68
C GLY A 23 -6.13 -1.41 0.84
N SER A 24 -7.27 -0.89 1.30
CA SER A 24 -8.55 -0.89 0.57
C SER A 24 -8.52 -0.05 -0.71
N ASP A 25 -7.45 0.73 -0.90
CA ASP A 25 -7.12 1.48 -2.11
C ASP A 25 -6.33 0.66 -3.14
N GLY A 26 -6.05 -0.62 -2.85
CA GLY A 26 -5.24 -1.49 -3.71
C GLY A 26 -3.74 -1.19 -3.67
N VAL A 27 -3.29 -0.31 -2.76
CA VAL A 27 -1.88 0.03 -2.58
C VAL A 27 -1.24 -0.89 -1.55
N THR A 28 -0.06 -1.41 -1.87
CA THR A 28 0.77 -2.12 -0.88
C THR A 28 1.53 -1.12 -0.03
N TYR A 29 1.29 -1.14 1.28
CA TYR A 29 2.05 -0.39 2.27
C TYR A 29 3.16 -1.30 2.80
N THR A 30 4.41 -0.81 2.84
CA THR A 30 5.58 -1.66 3.18
C THR A 30 5.56 -2.20 4.60
N ASN A 31 4.78 -1.58 5.48
CA ASN A 31 4.47 -2.09 6.82
C ASN A 31 3.11 -1.54 7.32
N PRO A 32 2.53 -2.12 8.38
CA PRO A 32 1.26 -1.64 8.94
C PRO A 32 1.33 -0.19 9.42
N GLY A 33 2.50 0.22 9.94
CA GLY A 33 2.75 1.60 10.37
C GLY A 33 2.58 2.61 9.23
N ARG A 34 3.00 2.27 8.01
CA ARG A 34 2.79 3.12 6.82
C ARG A 34 1.31 3.22 6.43
N LEU A 35 0.52 2.16 6.60
CA LEU A 35 -0.92 2.21 6.35
C LEU A 35 -1.60 3.13 7.38
N THR A 36 -1.31 2.96 8.67
CA THR A 36 -1.84 3.82 9.73
C THR A 36 -1.42 5.29 9.54
N CYS A 37 -0.17 5.52 9.13
CA CYS A 37 0.30 6.84 8.78
C CYS A 37 -0.53 7.48 7.65
N ALA A 38 -0.84 6.73 6.59
CA ALA A 38 -1.68 7.23 5.51
C ALA A 38 -3.06 7.65 6.01
N GLN A 39 -3.68 6.85 6.89
CA GLN A 39 -4.94 7.20 7.56
C GLN A 39 -4.84 8.50 8.35
N MET A 40 -3.81 8.64 9.19
CA MET A 40 -3.58 9.86 10.00
C MET A 40 -3.34 11.09 9.12
N CYS A 41 -2.71 10.91 7.96
CA CYS A 41 -2.50 11.96 6.98
C CYS A 41 -3.75 12.29 6.14
N GLY A 42 -4.89 11.66 6.42
CA GLY A 42 -6.17 11.92 5.76
C GLY A 42 -6.38 11.16 4.47
N VAL A 43 -5.64 10.07 4.24
CA VAL A 43 -5.96 9.10 3.16
C VAL A 43 -7.09 8.19 3.67
N SER A 44 -8.20 8.16 2.94
CA SER A 44 -9.31 7.26 3.22
C SER A 44 -8.96 5.83 2.78
N VAL A 45 -8.20 5.12 3.61
CA VAL A 45 -7.76 3.74 3.37
C VAL A 45 -7.99 2.89 4.63
N ASN A 46 -8.37 1.63 4.45
CA ASN A 46 -8.44 0.64 5.51
C ASN A 46 -7.53 -0.55 5.20
N LEU A 47 -7.18 -1.33 6.21
CA LEU A 47 -6.50 -2.60 5.98
C LEU A 47 -7.46 -3.56 5.24
N GLN A 48 -7.06 -4.00 4.05
CA GLN A 48 -7.77 -5.01 3.28
C GLN A 48 -7.23 -6.41 3.57
N ARG A 49 -5.89 -6.59 3.60
CA ARG A 49 -5.25 -7.88 3.89
C ARG A 49 -3.86 -7.69 4.51
N SER A 50 -3.49 -8.57 5.43
CA SER A 50 -2.14 -8.63 6.03
C SER A 50 -1.12 -9.33 5.12
N SER A 51 -1.10 -8.94 3.85
CA SER A 51 -0.12 -9.33 2.85
C SER A 51 -0.11 -8.29 1.73
N PRO A 52 0.88 -8.27 0.81
CA PRO A 52 0.88 -7.34 -0.31
C PRO A 52 -0.44 -7.41 -1.10
N CYS A 53 -0.83 -6.29 -1.71
CA CYS A 53 -1.88 -6.32 -2.72
C CYS A 53 -1.42 -7.21 -3.88
N PRO A 54 -2.34 -7.89 -4.58
CA PRO A 54 -1.99 -8.59 -5.80
C PRO A 54 -1.33 -7.57 -6.73
N THR A 55 -0.07 -7.79 -7.09
CA THR A 55 0.49 -7.04 -8.20
C THR A 55 -0.34 -7.40 -9.41
N PRO A 56 -0.81 -6.43 -10.21
CA PRO A 56 -1.27 -6.79 -11.54
C PRO A 56 -0.11 -7.57 -12.16
N PRO A 57 -0.38 -8.75 -12.72
CA PRO A 57 0.66 -9.53 -13.36
C PRO A 57 1.47 -8.69 -14.31
N PRO A 58 2.77 -9.03 -14.49
CA PRO A 58 3.56 -8.40 -15.53
C PRO A 58 2.81 -8.64 -16.85
N THR A 59 2.15 -7.59 -17.36
CA THR A 59 1.58 -7.60 -18.69
C THR A 59 2.75 -7.52 -19.66
N VAL A 60 3.44 -8.64 -19.85
CA VAL A 60 4.10 -8.87 -21.14
C VAL A 60 2.94 -8.95 -22.12
N ASP A 61 2.80 -7.90 -22.93
CA ASP A 61 1.83 -7.83 -24.03
C ASP A 61 0.33 -7.86 -23.63
N GLY A 62 -0.05 -7.18 -22.54
CA GLY A 62 -1.46 -6.91 -22.24
C GLY A 62 -2.29 -8.10 -21.74
N VAL A 63 -1.65 -9.20 -21.34
CA VAL A 63 -2.34 -10.37 -20.76
C VAL A 63 -2.21 -10.35 -19.22
N PRO A 64 -3.33 -10.39 -18.47
CA PRO A 64 -3.26 -10.58 -17.03
C PRO A 64 -2.83 -12.01 -16.70
N GLN A 65 -1.57 -12.25 -16.32
CA GLN A 65 -1.16 -13.52 -15.70
C GLN A 65 -1.81 -13.69 -14.31
N THR A 66 -2.87 -14.46 -14.18
CA THR A 66 -3.35 -14.89 -12.87
C THR A 66 -2.22 -15.66 -12.17
N GLN A 67 -1.61 -15.08 -11.14
CA GLN A 67 -0.77 -15.85 -10.20
C GLN A 67 -1.72 -16.66 -9.31
N THR A 68 -2.14 -17.81 -9.83
CA THR A 68 -2.67 -18.90 -9.02
C THR A 68 -1.46 -19.66 -8.49
N ASN A 69 -1.27 -19.65 -7.17
CA ASN A 69 -0.59 -20.75 -6.50
C ASN A 69 -1.65 -21.75 -6.08
#